data_AF-A0A962G0A5-F1
#
_entry.id   AF-A0A962G0A5-F1
#
_cell.length_a   1.000
_cell.length_b   1.000
_cell.length_c   1.000
_cell.angle_alpha   90.00
_cell.angle_beta   90.00
_cell.angle_gamma   90.00
#
_symmetry.space_group_name_H-M   'P 1'
#
loop_
_entity.id
_entity.type
_entity.pdbx_description
1 polymer ?
#
loop_
_entity_poly.entity_id
_entity_poly.type
_entity_poly.pdbx_seq_one_letter_code
_entity_poly.pdbx_strand_id
1 'polypeptide(L)'
;MSHVVISSFENVATGDLQAQGESVTVFPSETAARAHFDQRAAALTEAVAKARAEDADATFITWLLLLRMPLDVGSVEEALEDLELVIEETDAVDDPFGELVVAYEGARYDANGKADLPQAKALEELEAWLT
;
A
#
# COMPACT_ATOMS: atom_id res chain seq x y z
N MET A 1 8.18 7.17 -17.57
CA MET A 1 8.31 6.50 -16.26
C MET A 1 6.92 6.43 -15.62
N SER A 2 6.49 5.26 -15.19
CA SER A 2 5.17 5.03 -14.58
C SER A 2 5.21 5.18 -13.06
N HIS A 3 4.04 5.41 -12.46
CA HIS A 3 3.86 5.49 -11.01
C HIS A 3 2.78 4.52 -10.58
N VAL A 4 2.95 3.86 -9.45
CA VAL A 4 2.01 2.87 -8.95
C VAL A 4 1.59 3.28 -7.55
N VAL A 5 0.28 3.35 -7.31
CA VAL A 5 -0.26 3.48 -5.96
C VAL A 5 -0.71 2.11 -5.50
N ILE A 6 -0.19 1.64 -4.37
CA ILE A 6 -0.58 0.38 -3.74
C ILE A 6 -1.16 0.69 -2.36
N SER A 7 -2.31 0.13 -2.01
CA SER A 7 -2.95 0.27 -0.71
C SER A 7 -3.34 -1.07 -0.13
N SER A 8 -3.39 -1.16 1.20
CA SER A 8 -4.00 -2.24 1.96
C SER A 8 -4.94 -1.68 3.04
N PHE A 9 -6.04 -2.39 3.30
CA PHE A 9 -6.90 -2.19 4.47
C PHE A 9 -7.30 -3.53 5.05
N GLU A 10 -6.74 -3.85 6.20
CA GLU A 10 -6.93 -5.13 6.86
C GLU A 10 -7.57 -4.95 8.23
N ASN A 11 -8.49 -5.85 8.54
CA ASN A 11 -8.87 -6.11 9.92
C ASN A 11 -7.98 -7.23 10.45
N VAL A 12 -7.32 -7.00 11.60
CA VAL A 12 -6.36 -7.95 12.16
C VAL A 12 -6.99 -9.31 12.49
N ALA A 13 -8.29 -9.35 12.80
CA ALA A 13 -9.00 -10.57 13.15
C ALA A 13 -9.59 -11.29 11.93
N THR A 14 -10.05 -10.55 10.92
CA THR A 14 -10.82 -11.12 9.79
C THR A 14 -10.08 -11.09 8.45
N GLY A 15 -8.92 -10.44 8.38
CA GLY A 15 -8.11 -10.30 7.18
C GLY A 15 -8.48 -9.09 6.32
N ASP A 16 -8.09 -9.16 5.05
CA ASP A 16 -8.23 -8.08 4.06
C ASP A 16 -9.71 -7.70 3.86
N LEU A 17 -9.94 -6.39 3.84
CA LEU A 17 -11.25 -5.78 3.63
C LEU A 17 -11.36 -5.08 2.26
N GLN A 18 -10.30 -5.05 1.46
CA GLN A 18 -10.31 -4.49 0.12
C GLN A 18 -10.75 -5.52 -0.92
N ALA A 19 -11.35 -5.05 -2.01
CA ALA A 19 -11.54 -5.90 -3.18
C ALA A 19 -10.20 -6.04 -3.92
N GLN A 20 -9.96 -7.21 -4.53
CA GLN A 20 -8.72 -7.55 -5.25
C GLN A 20 -8.24 -6.52 -6.29
N GLY A 21 -9.15 -5.69 -6.83
CA GLY A 21 -8.82 -4.66 -7.83
C GLY A 21 -8.76 -3.23 -7.29
N GLU A 22 -8.96 -3.01 -5.99
CA GLU A 22 -8.90 -1.67 -5.37
C GLU A 22 -7.52 -1.32 -4.80
N SER A 23 -6.64 -2.32 -4.70
CA SER A 23 -5.36 -2.20 -4.02
C SER A 23 -4.29 -1.56 -4.88
N VAL A 24 -4.31 -1.72 -6.21
CA VAL A 24 -3.24 -1.25 -7.10
C VAL A 24 -3.78 -0.37 -8.23
N THR A 25 -3.14 0.76 -8.51
CA THR A 25 -3.46 1.59 -9.67
C THR A 25 -2.20 2.19 -10.30
N VAL A 26 -2.12 2.14 -11.63
CA VAL A 26 -0.99 2.63 -12.42
C VAL A 26 -1.30 4.00 -13.04
N PHE A 27 -0.33 4.91 -13.01
CA PHE A 27 -0.45 6.28 -13.51
C PHE A 27 0.73 6.65 -14.41
N PRO A 28 0.47 7.41 -15.50
CA PRO A 28 1.52 7.90 -16.37
C PRO A 28 2.28 9.12 -15.81
N SER A 29 1.89 9.65 -14.65
CA SER A 29 2.51 10.85 -14.05
C SER A 29 2.40 10.86 -12.54
N GLU A 30 3.41 11.42 -11.86
CA GLU A 30 3.43 11.56 -10.39
C GLU A 30 2.26 12.41 -9.89
N THR A 31 1.91 13.49 -10.59
CA THR A 31 0.82 14.38 -10.17
C THR A 31 -0.52 13.66 -10.10
N ALA A 32 -0.85 12.84 -11.11
CA ALA A 32 -2.08 12.05 -11.10
C ALA A 32 -2.03 10.98 -9.99
N ALA A 33 -0.88 10.35 -9.82
CA ALA A 33 -0.68 9.34 -8.78
C ALA A 33 -0.79 9.92 -7.37
N ARG A 34 -0.25 11.12 -7.12
CA ARG A 34 -0.36 11.85 -5.86
C ARG A 34 -1.80 12.22 -5.54
N ALA A 35 -2.56 12.72 -6.54
CA ALA A 35 -3.97 13.02 -6.34
C ALA A 35 -4.78 11.77 -5.96
N HIS A 36 -4.48 10.62 -6.57
CA HIS A 36 -5.10 9.35 -6.22
C HIS A 36 -4.66 8.84 -4.84
N PHE A 37 -3.38 9.00 -4.50
CA PHE A 37 -2.84 8.67 -3.18
C PHE A 37 -3.59 9.44 -2.09
N ASP A 38 -3.72 10.77 -2.21
CA ASP A 38 -4.43 11.61 -1.23
C ASP A 38 -5.92 11.19 -1.12
N GLN A 39 -6.55 10.87 -2.25
CA GLN A 39 -7.93 10.37 -2.27
C GLN A 39 -8.04 9.02 -1.52
N ARG A 40 -7.10 8.11 -1.73
CA ARG A 40 -7.13 6.78 -1.11
C ARG A 40 -6.84 6.86 0.39
N ALA A 41 -5.90 7.72 0.82
CA ALA A 41 -5.62 7.98 2.23
C ALA A 41 -6.88 8.45 2.98
N ALA A 42 -7.65 9.37 2.38
CA ALA A 42 -8.93 9.82 2.94
C ALA A 42 -9.95 8.67 3.01
N ALA A 43 -10.07 7.87 1.95
CA ALA A 43 -11.00 6.74 1.89
C ALA A 43 -10.67 5.66 2.94
N LEU A 44 -9.39 5.34 3.16
CA LEU A 44 -8.94 4.39 4.20
C LEU A 44 -9.31 4.89 5.60
N THR A 45 -9.11 6.18 5.85
CA THR A 45 -9.48 6.81 7.13
C THR A 45 -10.99 6.74 7.37
N GLU A 46 -11.80 7.02 6.34
CA GLU A 46 -13.25 6.91 6.41
C GLU A 46 -13.70 5.45 6.62
N ALA A 47 -13.07 4.49 5.94
CA ALA A 47 -13.38 3.08 6.05
C ALA A 47 -13.15 2.56 7.48
N VAL A 48 -12.04 2.95 8.11
CA VAL A 48 -11.78 2.63 9.53
C VAL A 48 -12.85 3.24 10.45
N ALA A 49 -13.21 4.51 10.24
CA ALA A 49 -14.23 5.17 11.05
C ALA A 49 -15.60 4.47 10.93
N LYS A 50 -15.97 4.06 9.71
CA LYS A 50 -17.20 3.31 9.46
C LYS A 50 -17.17 1.93 10.12
N ALA A 51 -16.08 1.19 9.94
CA ALA A 51 -15.95 -0.14 10.54
C ALA A 51 -16.02 -0.08 12.08
N ARG A 52 -15.44 0.96 12.71
CA ARG A 52 -15.54 1.18 14.16
C ARG A 52 -16.92 1.56 14.67
N ALA A 53 -17.77 2.13 13.81
CA ALA A 53 -19.15 2.39 14.18
C ALA A 53 -19.94 1.07 14.33
N GLU A 54 -19.50 0.00 13.66
CA GLU A 54 -20.10 -1.34 13.73
C GLU A 54 -19.46 -2.18 14.83
N ASP A 55 -18.13 -2.10 15.01
CA ASP A 55 -17.37 -2.77 16.05
C ASP A 55 -16.29 -1.86 16.63
N ALA A 56 -16.54 -1.31 17.82
CA ALA A 56 -15.64 -0.35 18.47
C ALA A 56 -14.30 -0.94 18.90
N ASP A 57 -14.23 -2.27 19.09
CA ASP A 57 -13.03 -2.98 19.55
C ASP A 57 -12.22 -3.54 18.38
N ALA A 58 -12.72 -3.43 17.15
CA ALA A 58 -12.03 -3.90 15.96
C ALA A 58 -10.68 -3.19 15.76
N THR A 59 -9.69 -3.99 15.40
CA THR A 59 -8.32 -3.54 15.14
C THR A 59 -8.01 -3.63 13.66
N PHE A 60 -7.32 -2.62 13.14
CA PHE A 60 -7.06 -2.51 11.71
C PHE A 60 -5.62 -2.10 11.43
N ILE A 61 -5.14 -2.50 10.26
CA ILE A 61 -3.90 -2.02 9.65
C ILE A 61 -4.28 -1.41 8.32
N THR A 62 -3.78 -0.20 8.06
CA THR A 62 -3.85 0.41 6.73
C THR A 62 -2.47 0.83 6.32
N TRP A 63 -2.12 0.61 5.07
CA TRP A 63 -0.95 1.25 4.48
C TRP A 63 -1.19 1.59 3.02
N LEU A 64 -0.44 2.59 2.56
CA LEU A 64 -0.55 3.17 1.24
C LEU A 64 0.85 3.61 0.79
N LEU A 65 1.24 3.18 -0.41
CA LEU A 65 2.51 3.46 -1.04
C LEU A 65 2.28 4.13 -2.38
N LEU A 66 3.08 5.14 -2.69
CA LEU A 66 3.28 5.65 -4.03
C LEU A 66 4.68 5.25 -4.47
N LEU A 67 4.78 4.40 -5.48
CA LEU A 67 6.01 3.91 -6.07
C LEU A 67 6.27 4.59 -7.41
N ARG A 68 7.53 4.88 -7.69
CA ARG A 68 8.02 5.31 -9.00
C ARG A 68 8.71 4.12 -9.67
N MET A 69 8.09 3.60 -10.72
CA MET A 69 8.60 2.41 -11.42
C MET A 69 9.84 2.76 -12.24
N PRO A 70 10.87 1.89 -12.26
CA PRO A 70 12.09 2.13 -13.03
C PRO A 70 11.83 2.15 -14.54
N LEU A 71 10.80 1.45 -15.00
CA LEU A 71 10.38 1.34 -16.39
C LEU A 71 8.95 1.86 -16.58
N ASP A 72 8.57 2.06 -17.84
CA ASP A 72 7.18 2.32 -18.20
C ASP A 72 6.40 1.01 -18.16
N VAL A 73 5.40 0.95 -17.27
CA VAL A 73 4.43 -0.15 -17.16
C VAL A 73 3.08 0.29 -17.71
N GLY A 74 2.45 -0.57 -18.51
CA GLY A 74 1.18 -0.35 -19.19
C GLY A 74 -0.03 -0.98 -18.48
N SER A 75 0.19 -1.96 -17.61
CA SER A 75 -0.87 -2.61 -16.83
C SER A 75 -0.47 -2.85 -15.37
N VAL A 76 -1.44 -3.26 -14.56
CA VAL A 76 -1.20 -3.65 -13.15
C VAL A 76 -0.37 -4.93 -13.10
N GLU A 77 -0.64 -5.89 -13.96
CA GLU A 77 0.10 -7.15 -14.05
C GLU A 77 1.58 -6.89 -14.36
N GLU A 78 1.87 -6.08 -15.39
CA GLU A 78 3.25 -5.67 -15.70
C GLU A 78 3.92 -4.95 -14.52
N ALA A 79 3.18 -4.11 -13.80
CA ALA A 79 3.70 -3.43 -12.63
C ALA A 79 4.06 -4.39 -11.49
N LEU A 80 3.24 -5.41 -11.24
CA LEU A 80 3.49 -6.40 -10.19
C LEU A 80 4.63 -7.34 -10.57
N GLU A 81 4.69 -7.78 -11.83
CA GLU A 81 5.81 -8.58 -12.36
C GLU A 81 7.14 -7.80 -12.25
N ASP A 82 7.15 -6.51 -12.60
CA ASP A 82 8.34 -5.66 -12.45
C ASP A 82 8.77 -5.51 -10.98
N LEU A 83 7.81 -5.42 -10.05
CA LEU A 83 8.11 -5.33 -8.61
C LEU A 83 8.64 -6.67 -8.05
N GLU A 84 8.07 -7.79 -8.48
CA GLU A 84 8.57 -9.14 -8.13
C GLU A 84 10.00 -9.33 -8.62
N LEU A 85 10.29 -8.96 -9.87
CA LEU A 85 11.65 -9.02 -10.44
C LEU A 85 12.65 -8.19 -9.63
N VAL A 86 12.24 -7.02 -9.12
CA VAL A 86 13.11 -6.20 -8.26
C VAL A 86 13.51 -6.97 -7.01
N ILE A 87 12.61 -7.72 -6.37
CA ILE A 87 12.94 -8.56 -5.20
C ILE A 87 13.92 -9.67 -5.62
N GLU A 88 13.61 -10.40 -6.69
CA GLU A 88 14.40 -11.55 -7.14
C GLU A 88 15.84 -11.16 -7.54
N GLU A 89 16.01 -10.02 -8.21
CA GLU A 89 17.32 -9.59 -8.74
C GLU A 89 18.17 -8.81 -7.72
N THR A 90 17.58 -8.30 -6.64
CA THR A 90 18.33 -7.49 -5.66
C THR A 90 18.93 -8.29 -4.51
N ASP A 91 18.52 -9.56 -4.31
CA ASP A 91 19.10 -10.68 -3.51
C ASP A 91 19.63 -10.40 -2.06
N ALA A 92 19.80 -9.15 -1.62
CA ALA A 92 20.38 -8.74 -0.33
C ALA A 92 20.38 -7.21 -0.06
N VAL A 93 19.50 -6.41 -0.66
CA VAL A 93 19.38 -4.99 -0.25
C VAL A 93 18.36 -4.92 0.89
N ASP A 94 18.73 -4.30 2.01
CA ASP A 94 17.88 -4.16 3.22
C ASP A 94 16.49 -3.51 2.94
N ASP A 95 16.27 -2.99 1.72
CA ASP A 95 15.02 -2.36 1.29
C ASP A 95 14.94 -2.31 -0.26
N PRO A 96 14.55 -3.40 -0.94
CA PRO A 96 14.54 -3.47 -2.41
C PRO A 96 13.54 -2.48 -3.04
N PHE A 97 12.53 -2.06 -2.27
CA PHE A 97 11.52 -1.11 -2.71
C PHE A 97 11.79 0.33 -2.28
N GLY A 98 12.61 0.56 -1.25
CA GLY A 98 12.80 1.86 -0.62
C GLY A 98 13.18 2.98 -1.59
N GLU A 99 14.02 2.68 -2.58
CA GLU A 99 14.44 3.64 -3.61
C GLU A 99 13.31 4.01 -4.58
N LEU A 100 12.29 3.16 -4.69
CA LEU A 100 11.09 3.37 -5.51
C LEU A 100 10.03 4.18 -4.77
N VAL A 101 10.05 4.23 -3.43
CA VAL A 101 9.00 4.90 -2.64
C VAL A 101 9.11 6.43 -2.76
N VAL A 102 8.04 7.02 -3.28
CA VAL A 102 7.85 8.48 -3.38
C VAL A 102 7.08 9.01 -2.18
N ALA A 103 6.08 8.26 -1.72
CA ALA A 103 5.26 8.63 -0.56
C ALA A 103 4.74 7.38 0.16
N TYR A 104 4.51 7.52 1.46
CA TYR A 104 3.99 6.48 2.32
C TYR A 104 3.04 7.07 3.37
N GLU A 105 1.91 6.40 3.58
CA GLU A 105 1.04 6.59 4.74
C GLU A 105 0.66 5.23 5.31
N GLY A 106 0.87 5.02 6.61
CA GLY A 106 0.46 3.78 7.25
C GLY A 106 0.14 3.95 8.72
N ALA A 107 -0.84 3.18 9.17
CA ALA A 107 -1.36 3.28 10.52
C ALA A 107 -1.86 1.94 11.04
N ARG A 108 -1.65 1.73 12.34
CA ARG A 108 -2.31 0.72 13.14
C ARG A 108 -3.42 1.39 13.95
N TYR A 109 -4.60 0.82 13.89
CA TYR A 109 -5.75 1.27 14.64
C TYR A 109 -6.09 0.20 15.67
N ASP A 110 -5.86 0.49 16.95
CA ASP A 110 -6.23 -0.36 18.07
C ASP A 110 -7.37 0.25 18.88
N ALA A 111 -7.96 -0.51 19.81
CA ALA A 111 -9.05 -0.01 20.65
C ALA A 111 -8.71 1.31 21.39
N ASN A 112 -7.42 1.61 21.60
CA ASN A 112 -6.95 2.79 22.32
C ASN A 112 -6.65 4.00 21.41
N GLY A 113 -6.54 3.80 20.09
CA GLY A 113 -6.34 4.88 19.14
C GLY A 113 -5.62 4.48 17.85
N LYS A 114 -5.01 5.50 17.22
CA LYS A 114 -4.22 5.38 16.00
C LYS A 114 -2.73 5.51 16.37
N ALA A 115 -1.91 4.61 15.84
CA ALA A 115 -0.45 4.70 15.89
C ALA A 115 0.12 4.59 14.47
N ASP A 116 1.25 5.22 14.22
CA ASP A 116 1.92 5.13 12.92
C ASP A 116 2.44 3.71 12.70
N LEU A 117 2.25 3.21 11.47
CA LEU A 117 2.91 1.98 11.01
C LEU A 117 4.27 2.38 10.40
N PRO A 118 5.38 1.73 10.77
CA PRO A 118 6.66 1.97 10.09
C PRO A 118 6.61 1.52 8.63
N GLN A 119 7.13 2.36 7.72
CA GLN A 119 7.22 2.07 6.29
C GLN A 119 7.86 0.70 6.01
N ALA A 120 8.98 0.38 6.68
CA ALA A 120 9.66 -0.90 6.51
C ALA A 120 8.72 -2.11 6.70
N LYS A 121 7.77 -2.04 7.64
CA LYS A 121 6.79 -3.12 7.84
C LYS A 121 5.79 -3.25 6.69
N ALA A 122 5.37 -2.12 6.11
CA ALA A 122 4.49 -2.15 4.94
C ALA A 122 5.23 -2.68 3.71
N LEU A 123 6.53 -2.43 3.59
CA LEU A 123 7.36 -2.99 2.52
C LEU A 123 7.59 -4.49 2.71
N GLU A 124 7.81 -4.97 3.93
CA GLU A 124 7.85 -6.41 4.26
C GLU A 124 6.53 -7.10 3.91
N GLU A 125 5.38 -6.47 4.23
CA GLU A 125 4.06 -7.00 3.87
C GLU A 125 3.82 -7.00 2.35
N LEU A 126 4.28 -5.96 1.65
CA LEU A 126 4.21 -5.89 0.18
C LEU A 126 5.07 -6.99 -0.47
N GLU A 127 6.29 -7.20 0.02
CA GLU A 127 7.19 -8.26 -0.44
C GLU A 127 6.54 -9.64 -0.30
N ALA A 128 5.99 -9.92 0.89
CA ALA A 128 5.29 -11.17 1.15
C ALA A 128 4.00 -11.35 0.32
N TRP A 129 3.41 -10.28 -0.19
CA TRP A 129 2.25 -10.36 -1.09
C TRP A 129 2.64 -10.70 -2.53
N LEU A 130 3.87 -10.34 -2.94
CA LEU A 130 4.39 -10.56 -4.29
C LEU A 130 5.01 -11.96 -4.48
N THR A 131 5.47 -12.61 -3.41
CA THR A 131 6.17 -13.93 -3.43
C THR A 131 5.36 -15.08 -2.84
#